data_AF-A0A960TPB6-F1
#
_entry.id   AF-A0A960TPB6-F1
#
_cell.length_a   1.000
_cell.length_b   1.000
_cell.length_c   1.000
_cell.angle_alpha   90.00
_cell.angle_beta   90.00
_cell.angle_gamma   90.00
#
_symmetry.space_group_name_H-M   'P 1'
#
loop_
_entity.id
_entity.type
_entity.pdbx_description
1 polymer ?
#
loop_
_entity_poly.entity_id
_entity_poly.type
_entity_poly.pdbx_seq_one_letter_code
_entity_poly.pdbx_strand_id
1 'polypeptide(L)'
;MDLQIKDVAELLNVSEGTVLKWIKNGKIPAYKLDEQYRFSRSEIEEWLVRHQGQHDEEKADNAKGSSAFSLYRAINKGGIHVRVPGETKEDVILHATRSIAKNLPFDSQSIGELLLEREKLTPTALNEGL
;
A
#
# COMPACT_ATOMS: atom_id res chain seq x y z
N MET A 1 -18.07 -11.17 16.94
CA MET A 1 -18.88 -9.95 17.01
C MET A 1 -19.15 -9.51 15.60
N ASP A 2 -20.40 -9.13 15.35
CA ASP A 2 -20.88 -8.83 14.01
C ASP A 2 -20.85 -7.32 13.82
N LEU A 3 -20.16 -6.88 12.77
CA LEU A 3 -19.97 -5.48 12.44
C LEU A 3 -21.22 -4.92 11.76
N GLN A 4 -21.48 -3.63 11.96
CA GLN A 4 -22.46 -2.87 11.17
C GLN A 4 -21.78 -2.22 9.95
N ILE A 5 -22.58 -1.68 9.04
CA ILE A 5 -22.08 -0.98 7.83
C ILE A 5 -21.08 0.12 8.21
N LYS A 6 -21.36 0.88 9.26
CA LYS A 6 -20.49 1.95 9.74
C LYS A 6 -19.13 1.43 10.20
N ASP A 7 -19.12 0.35 10.98
CA ASP A 7 -17.88 -0.26 11.47
C ASP A 7 -17.03 -0.80 10.32
N VAL A 8 -17.67 -1.40 9.30
CA VAL A 8 -16.98 -1.88 8.10
C VAL A 8 -16.47 -0.73 7.23
N ALA A 9 -17.24 0.36 7.13
CA ALA A 9 -16.82 1.57 6.42
C ALA A 9 -15.58 2.20 7.06
N GLU A 10 -15.55 2.29 8.40
CA GLU A 10 -14.38 2.74 9.16
C GLU A 10 -13.19 1.78 9.03
N LEU A 11 -13.43 0.47 9.14
CA LEU A 11 -12.39 -0.56 9.03
C LEU A 11 -11.73 -0.58 7.65
N LEU A 12 -12.51 -0.37 6.58
CA LEU A 12 -12.04 -0.36 5.19
C LEU A 12 -11.64 1.04 4.69
N ASN A 13 -11.80 2.08 5.52
CA ASN A 13 -11.57 3.49 5.17
C ASN A 13 -12.30 3.93 3.89
N VAL A 14 -13.59 3.57 3.76
CA VAL A 14 -14.46 3.95 2.65
C VAL A 14 -15.78 4.55 3.16
N SER A 15 -16.55 5.18 2.28
CA SER A 15 -17.89 5.67 2.65
C SER A 15 -18.89 4.51 2.83
N GLU A 16 -19.88 4.67 3.70
CA GLU A 16 -20.99 3.71 3.86
C GLU A 16 -21.71 3.46 2.52
N GLY A 17 -21.82 4.49 1.68
CA GLY A 17 -22.38 4.39 0.33
C GLY A 17 -21.58 3.44 -0.59
N THR A 18 -20.27 3.36 -0.41
CA THR A 18 -19.40 2.41 -1.14
C THR A 18 -19.67 0.98 -0.65
N VAL A 19 -19.77 0.78 0.66
CA VAL A 19 -20.09 -0.53 1.25
C VAL A 19 -21.46 -1.02 0.77
N LEU A 20 -22.46 -0.14 0.74
CA LEU A 20 -23.80 -0.45 0.20
C LEU A 20 -23.77 -0.85 -1.28
N LYS A 21 -22.95 -0.20 -2.10
CA LYS A 21 -22.76 -0.59 -3.51
C LYS A 21 -22.13 -1.97 -3.63
N TRP A 22 -21.12 -2.28 -2.82
CA TRP A 22 -20.49 -3.61 -2.82
C TRP A 22 -21.44 -4.71 -2.37
N ILE A 23 -22.29 -4.44 -1.38
CA ILE A 23 -23.35 -5.37 -0.98
C ILE A 23 -24.27 -5.64 -2.18
N LYS A 24 -24.75 -4.59 -2.86
CA LYS A 24 -25.64 -4.72 -4.03
C LYS A 24 -25.00 -5.50 -5.18
N ASN A 25 -23.70 -5.31 -5.39
CA ASN A 25 -22.93 -5.98 -6.43
C ASN A 25 -22.42 -7.37 -6.00
N GLY A 26 -22.73 -7.84 -4.78
CA GLY A 26 -22.25 -9.11 -4.24
C GLY A 26 -20.73 -9.20 -4.06
N LYS A 27 -20.04 -8.05 -3.98
CA LYS A 27 -18.58 -7.97 -3.92
C LYS A 27 -18.01 -8.15 -2.52
N ILE A 28 -18.79 -7.91 -1.46
CA ILE A 28 -18.37 -8.02 -0.06
C ILE A 28 -19.28 -9.03 0.68
N PRO A 29 -18.73 -9.93 1.50
CA PRO A 29 -19.54 -10.89 2.26
C PRO A 29 -20.35 -10.16 3.32
N ALA A 30 -21.68 -10.24 3.21
CA ALA A 30 -22.61 -9.65 4.15
C ALA A 30 -23.85 -10.54 4.26
N TYR A 31 -24.47 -10.55 5.43
CA TYR A 31 -25.75 -11.20 5.65
C TYR A 31 -26.76 -10.20 6.24
N LYS A 32 -28.04 -10.54 6.13
CA LYS A 32 -29.13 -9.70 6.60
C LYS A 32 -29.70 -10.28 7.88
N LEU A 33 -29.73 -9.48 8.95
CA LEU A 33 -30.33 -9.82 10.23
C LEU A 33 -31.23 -8.66 10.67
N ASP A 34 -32.52 -8.93 10.90
CA ASP A 34 -33.51 -7.91 11.31
C ASP A 34 -33.47 -6.63 10.47
N GLU A 35 -33.51 -6.80 9.15
CA GLU A 35 -33.41 -5.74 8.14
C GLU A 35 -32.08 -4.97 8.06
N GLN A 36 -31.12 -5.27 8.93
CA GLN A 36 -29.79 -4.66 8.91
C GLN A 36 -28.77 -5.57 8.25
N TYR A 37 -27.84 -4.97 7.51
CA TYR A 37 -26.66 -5.69 7.03
C TYR A 37 -25.65 -5.87 8.16
N ARG A 38 -25.23 -7.11 8.34
CA ARG A 38 -24.24 -7.55 9.32
C ARG A 38 -23.09 -8.23 8.62
N PHE A 39 -21.91 -8.12 9.23
CA PHE A 39 -20.68 -8.65 8.67
C PHE A 39 -19.90 -9.39 9.74
N SER A 40 -19.44 -10.59 9.39
CA SER A 40 -18.50 -11.32 10.23
C SER A 40 -17.13 -10.66 10.11
N ARG A 41 -16.54 -10.29 11.24
CA ARG A 41 -15.20 -9.65 11.25
C ARG A 41 -14.15 -10.54 10.58
N SER A 42 -14.17 -11.84 10.83
CA SER A 42 -13.21 -12.77 10.23
C SER A 42 -13.39 -12.90 8.72
N GLU A 43 -14.63 -12.87 8.22
CA GLU A 43 -14.89 -12.89 6.78
C GLU A 43 -14.45 -11.60 6.09
N ILE A 44 -14.62 -10.45 6.74
CA ILE A 44 -14.14 -9.16 6.22
C ILE A 44 -12.62 -9.09 6.22
N GLU A 45 -11.96 -9.58 7.27
CA GLU A 45 -10.49 -9.67 7.32
C GLU A 45 -9.95 -10.59 6.22
N GLU A 46 -10.56 -11.77 6.05
CA GLU A 46 -10.17 -12.70 4.98
C GLU A 46 -10.45 -12.13 3.59
N TRP A 47 -11.61 -11.49 3.42
CA TRP A 47 -11.96 -10.80 2.19
C TRP A 47 -10.96 -9.70 1.85
N LEU A 48 -10.53 -8.92 2.85
CA LEU A 48 -9.53 -7.87 2.68
C LEU A 48 -8.19 -8.46 2.21
N VAL A 49 -7.75 -9.57 2.79
CA VAL A 49 -6.52 -10.26 2.35
C VAL A 49 -6.63 -10.74 0.90
N ARG A 50 -7.81 -11.25 0.51
CA ARG A 50 -8.07 -11.71 -0.87
C ARG A 50 -8.19 -10.56 -1.88
N HIS A 51 -8.69 -9.40 -1.48
CA HIS A 51 -9.00 -8.27 -2.37
C HIS A 51 -8.05 -7.08 -2.25
N GLN A 52 -7.01 -7.15 -1.41
CA GLN A 52 -5.92 -6.17 -1.32
C GLN A 52 -5.18 -5.95 -2.66
N GLY A 53 -5.39 -6.81 -3.65
CA GLY A 53 -4.88 -6.65 -5.02
C GLY A 53 -5.88 -6.16 -6.08
N GLN A 54 -7.17 -5.99 -5.75
CA GLN A 54 -8.25 -5.77 -6.74
C GLN A 54 -9.04 -4.45 -6.56
N HIS A 55 -8.64 -3.59 -5.64
CA HIS A 55 -9.43 -2.42 -5.24
C HIS A 55 -9.39 -1.18 -6.17
N ASP A 56 -8.95 -1.35 -7.42
CA ASP A 56 -8.81 -0.23 -8.37
C ASP A 56 -9.67 -0.35 -9.64
N GLU A 57 -10.75 -1.14 -9.64
CA GLU A 57 -11.55 -1.32 -10.87
C GLU A 57 -12.78 -0.42 -11.05
N GLU A 58 -13.12 0.49 -10.13
CA GLU A 58 -14.28 1.40 -10.33
C GLU A 58 -13.95 2.90 -10.35
N LYS A 59 -12.69 3.27 -10.59
CA LYS A 59 -12.29 4.59 -11.11
C LYS A 59 -11.11 4.46 -12.07
N ALA A 60 -11.31 3.74 -13.16
CA ALA A 60 -10.43 3.80 -14.31
C ALA A 60 -10.74 5.09 -15.12
N ASP A 61 -10.17 6.20 -14.67
CA ASP A 61 -9.85 7.33 -15.55
C ASP A 61 -8.51 7.93 -15.09
N ASN A 62 -7.45 7.58 -15.82
CA ASN A 62 -6.15 8.25 -15.90
C ASN A 62 -5.23 8.31 -14.65
N ALA A 63 -4.85 7.16 -14.07
CA ALA A 63 -3.56 7.08 -13.37
C ALA A 63 -2.98 5.66 -13.35
N LYS A 64 -1.70 5.55 -13.74
CA LYS A 64 -0.90 4.32 -13.70
C LYS A 64 -0.64 3.88 -12.25
N GLY A 65 -0.85 2.60 -11.97
CA GLY A 65 -0.44 1.92 -10.74
C GLY A 65 -1.58 1.72 -9.75
N SER A 66 -1.68 0.52 -9.17
CA SER A 66 -2.66 0.26 -8.12
C SER A 66 -2.42 1.20 -6.93
N SER A 67 -3.48 1.70 -6.31
CA SER A 67 -3.45 2.64 -5.17
C SER A 67 -2.60 2.10 -4.01
N ALA A 68 -2.52 0.76 -3.89
CA ALA A 68 -1.66 0.04 -2.95
C ALA A 68 -0.16 0.39 -3.09
N PHE A 69 0.32 0.66 -4.31
CA PHE A 69 1.73 0.96 -4.63
C PHE A 69 1.89 2.33 -5.32
N SER A 70 1.04 3.29 -4.99
CA SER A 70 1.14 4.64 -5.55
C SER A 70 2.39 5.38 -5.09
N LEU A 71 2.99 6.15 -6.01
CA LEU A 71 4.10 7.07 -5.70
C LEU A 71 3.73 8.04 -4.57
N TYR A 72 2.49 8.53 -4.56
CA TYR A 72 1.96 9.38 -3.49
C TYR A 72 2.11 8.72 -2.11
N ARG A 73 1.71 7.45 -1.97
CA ARG A 73 1.84 6.71 -0.71
C ARG A 73 3.31 6.50 -0.33
N ALA A 74 4.17 6.18 -1.31
CA ALA A 74 5.60 6.01 -1.08
C ALA A 74 6.25 7.31 -0.56
N ILE A 75 5.95 8.46 -1.18
CA ILE A 75 6.45 9.77 -0.75
C ILE A 75 5.88 10.14 0.62
N ASN A 76 4.58 9.95 0.87
CA ASN A 76 3.97 10.32 2.15
C ASN A 76 4.51 9.50 3.34
N LYS A 77 4.91 8.24 3.11
CA LYS A 77 5.52 7.39 4.15
C LYS A 77 7.04 7.52 4.24
N GLY A 78 7.72 7.63 3.11
CA GLY A 78 9.19 7.62 3.01
C GLY A 78 9.83 9.01 3.05
N GLY A 79 9.10 10.04 2.66
CA GLY A 79 9.59 11.42 2.55
C GLY A 79 10.43 11.68 1.30
N ILE A 80 10.89 12.93 1.15
CA ILE A 80 11.84 13.36 0.12
C ILE A 80 13.16 13.70 0.79
N HIS A 81 14.22 12.95 0.46
CA HIS A 81 15.56 13.14 1.02
C HIS A 81 16.45 13.79 -0.03
N VAL A 82 16.84 15.03 0.20
CA VAL A 82 17.72 15.79 -0.70
C VAL A 82 19.14 15.82 -0.15
N ARG A 83 20.12 15.95 -1.06
CA ARG A 83 21.55 16.05 -0.71
C ARG A 83 22.06 14.84 0.08
N VAL A 84 21.71 13.65 -0.38
CA VAL A 84 22.27 12.41 0.16
C VAL A 84 23.78 12.40 -0.15
N PRO A 85 24.65 12.29 0.87
CA PRO A 85 26.10 12.30 0.66
C PRO A 85 26.56 10.99 0.00
N GLY A 86 27.62 11.05 -0.79
CA GLY A 86 28.27 9.87 -1.37
C GLY A 86 29.11 10.23 -2.59
N GLU A 87 30.24 9.55 -2.74
CA GLU A 87 31.10 9.67 -3.92
C GLU A 87 30.93 8.47 -4.87
N THR A 88 30.47 7.34 -4.33
CA THR A 88 30.18 6.12 -5.07
C THR A 88 28.69 5.78 -5.06
N LYS A 89 28.26 4.90 -5.99
CA LYS A 89 26.87 4.41 -6.03
C LYS A 89 26.50 3.69 -4.74
N GLU A 90 27.47 2.94 -4.20
CA GLU A 90 27.36 2.20 -2.96
C GLU A 90 27.11 3.13 -1.77
N ASP A 91 27.86 4.23 -1.67
CA ASP A 91 27.69 5.23 -0.61
C ASP A 91 26.30 5.84 -0.65
N VAL A 92 25.83 6.22 -1.84
CA VAL A 92 24.53 6.86 -2.02
C VAL A 92 23.41 5.92 -1.60
N ILE A 93 23.46 4.64 -2.00
CA ILE A 93 22.47 3.63 -1.63
C ILE A 93 22.42 3.46 -0.10
N LEU A 94 23.57 3.30 0.56
CA LEU A 94 23.64 3.09 2.01
C LEU A 94 23.21 4.34 2.81
N HIS A 95 23.58 5.53 2.38
CA HIS A 95 23.15 6.76 3.05
C HIS A 95 21.67 7.07 2.83
N ALA A 96 21.13 6.76 1.65
CA ALA A 96 19.70 6.89 1.36
C ALA A 96 18.87 5.93 2.24
N THR A 97 19.24 4.65 2.33
CA THR A 97 18.49 3.68 3.16
C THR A 97 18.51 4.04 4.63
N ARG A 98 19.65 4.49 5.18
CA ARG A 98 19.74 5.01 6.56
C ARG A 98 18.81 6.19 6.81
N SER A 99 18.62 7.06 5.81
CA SER A 99 17.75 8.23 5.94
C SER A 99 16.27 7.84 5.91
N ILE A 100 15.89 6.90 5.03
CA ILE A 100 14.51 6.43 4.87
C ILE A 100 14.07 5.53 6.03
N ALA A 101 14.96 4.68 6.55
CA ALA A 101 14.64 3.71 7.60
C ALA A 101 14.14 4.34 8.91
N LYS A 102 14.45 5.62 9.17
CA LYS A 102 13.91 6.36 10.34
C LYS A 102 12.38 6.38 10.38
N ASN A 103 11.73 6.25 9.23
CA ASN A 103 10.27 6.31 9.08
C ASN A 103 9.63 4.96 8.73
N LEU A 104 10.41 3.87 8.70
CA LEU A 104 9.94 2.55 8.28
C LEU A 104 10.28 1.46 9.32
N PRO A 105 9.47 0.39 9.41
CA PRO A 105 9.68 -0.70 10.38
C PRO A 105 10.74 -1.70 9.91
N PHE A 106 11.85 -1.23 9.34
CA PHE A 106 12.88 -2.09 8.76
C PHE A 106 14.28 -1.66 9.20
N ASP A 107 15.20 -2.63 9.27
CA ASP A 107 16.60 -2.36 9.52
C ASP A 107 17.29 -1.74 8.29
N SER A 108 17.95 -0.61 8.50
CA SER A 108 18.60 0.17 7.43
C SER A 108 19.76 -0.55 6.76
N GLN A 109 20.49 -1.36 7.53
CA GLN A 109 21.67 -2.08 7.04
C GLN A 109 21.23 -3.23 6.12
N SER A 110 20.26 -4.02 6.58
CA SER A 110 19.68 -5.13 5.82
C SER A 110 19.10 -4.66 4.48
N ILE A 111 18.34 -3.57 4.46
CA ILE A 111 17.80 -3.02 3.20
C ILE A 111 18.92 -2.53 2.28
N GLY A 112 19.92 -1.85 2.84
CA GLY A 112 21.07 -1.37 2.08
C GLY A 112 21.79 -2.52 1.36
N GLU A 113 22.07 -3.61 2.08
CA GLU A 113 22.71 -4.80 1.54
C GLU A 113 21.88 -5.42 0.41
N LEU A 114 20.57 -5.62 0.61
CA LEU A 114 19.67 -6.16 -0.42
C LEU A 114 19.62 -5.30 -1.70
N LEU A 115 19.60 -3.98 -1.57
CA LEU A 115 19.62 -3.08 -2.73
C LEU A 115 20.96 -3.13 -3.47
N LEU A 116 22.07 -3.21 -2.74
CA LEU A 116 23.41 -3.36 -3.33
C LEU A 116 23.56 -4.68 -4.08
N GLU A 117 23.04 -5.78 -3.52
CA GLU A 117 23.00 -7.07 -4.23
C GLU A 117 22.21 -6.96 -5.53
N ARG A 118 21.04 -6.29 -5.49
CA ARG A 118 20.24 -6.09 -6.70
C ARG A 118 20.95 -5.25 -7.75
N GLU A 119 21.63 -4.16 -7.38
CA GLU A 119 22.38 -3.31 -8.30
C GLU A 119 23.58 -4.04 -8.92
N LYS A 120 24.25 -4.93 -8.17
CA LYS A 120 25.37 -5.75 -8.68
C LYS A 120 24.94 -6.75 -9.75
N LEU A 121 23.71 -7.28 -9.68
CA LEU A 121 23.19 -8.19 -10.69
C LEU A 121 23.03 -7.51 -12.04
N THR A 122 22.49 -6.29 -12.06
CA THR A 122 22.31 -5.49 -13.26
C THR A 122 22.11 -4.03 -12.85
N PRO A 123 22.85 -3.07 -13.43
CA PRO A 123 22.67 -1.66 -13.14
C PRO A 123 21.23 -1.22 -13.34
N THR A 124 20.72 -0.44 -12.40
CA THR A 124 19.36 0.12 -12.43
C THR A 124 19.31 1.56 -12.97
N ALA A 125 20.48 2.13 -13.30
CA ALA A 125 20.59 3.45 -13.89
C ALA A 125 19.87 3.53 -15.24
N LEU A 126 19.20 4.65 -15.44
CA LEU A 126 18.66 5.13 -16.70
C LEU A 126 19.58 6.23 -17.25
N ASN A 127 19.40 6.56 -18.52
CA ASN A 127 20.17 7.65 -19.15
C ASN A 127 19.83 9.00 -18.51
N GLU A 128 20.69 10.00 -18.74
CA GLU A 128 20.49 11.39 -18.27
C GLU A 128 20.52 11.55 -16.72
N GLY A 129 21.24 10.67 -16.01
CA GLY A 129 21.48 10.81 -14.58
C GLY A 129 20.34 10.34 -13.69
N LEU A 130 19.58 9.34 -14.14
CA LEU A 130 18.45 8.73 -13.43
C LEU A 130 18.73 7.29 -13.02
#